data_AF-A0A9P3P1X8-F1
#
_entry.id   AF-A0A9P3P1X8-F1
#
_cell.length_a   1.000
_cell.length_b   1.000
_cell.length_c   1.000
_cell.angle_alpha   90.00
_cell.angle_beta   90.00
_cell.angle_gamma   90.00
#
_symmetry.space_group_name_H-M   'P 1'
#
loop_
_entity.id
_entity.type
_entity.pdbx_description
1 polymer ?
#
loop_
_entity_poly.entity_id
_entity_poly.type
_entity_poly.pdbx_seq_one_letter_code
_entity_poly.pdbx_strand_id
1 'polypeptide(L)'
;MGVLESVTTLEGLFYHTLPGKGEYANVIKAEENVDFHLLLSSVSGARLVTGKSMRGDFPTYTIRFLNAEKEVGASVFVMWKPGTMGDYDNGQVDAYQSLVSKYAEEVSFATTEYDI
;
A
#
# COMPACT_ATOMS: atom_id res chain seq x y z
N MET A 1 -9.17 16.71 9.45
CA MET A 1 -8.43 15.62 8.79
C MET A 1 -8.47 14.42 9.71
N GLY A 2 -8.88 13.26 9.19
CA GLY A 2 -8.79 11.99 9.90
C GLY A 2 -7.76 11.09 9.20
N VAL A 3 -7.13 10.22 9.97
CA VAL A 3 -6.32 9.12 9.46
C VAL A 3 -7.01 7.83 9.92
N LEU A 4 -7.22 6.90 9.00
CA LEU A 4 -7.74 5.57 9.30
C LEU A 4 -6.63 4.57 9.02
N GLU A 5 -6.29 3.76 10.01
CA GLU A 5 -5.29 2.70 9.91
C GLU A 5 -5.97 1.39 10.27
N SER A 6 -5.72 0.35 9.48
CA SER A 6 -6.10 -1.02 9.80
C SER A 6 -4.92 -1.96 9.58
N VAL A 7 -4.86 -3.03 10.35
CA VAL A 7 -3.84 -4.07 10.26
C VAL A 7 -4.47 -5.30 9.64
N THR A 8 -4.08 -5.61 8.40
CA THR A 8 -4.59 -6.75 7.63
C THR A 8 -3.56 -7.22 6.60
N THR A 9 -3.84 -8.35 5.93
CA THR A 9 -3.17 -8.75 4.69
C THR A 9 -3.97 -8.28 3.46
N LEU A 10 -3.30 -8.07 2.33
CA LEU A 10 -3.95 -7.83 1.03
C LEU A 10 -4.34 -9.15 0.31
N GLU A 11 -4.44 -10.25 1.05
CA GLU A 11 -4.91 -11.53 0.50
C GLU A 11 -6.39 -11.42 0.09
N GLY A 12 -6.75 -12.09 -1.00
CA GLY A 12 -8.10 -11.98 -1.57
C GLY A 12 -8.33 -10.70 -2.39
N LEU A 13 -7.26 -9.99 -2.77
CA LEU A 13 -7.36 -8.83 -3.65
C LEU A 13 -8.05 -9.20 -4.97
N PHE A 14 -9.08 -8.42 -5.33
CA PHE A 14 -9.84 -8.58 -6.56
C PHE A 14 -10.05 -7.24 -7.26
N TYR A 15 -10.22 -7.30 -8.57
CA TYR A 15 -10.41 -6.13 -9.41
C TYR A 15 -11.87 -6.01 -9.85
N HIS A 16 -12.38 -4.79 -9.85
CA HIS A 16 -13.73 -4.50 -10.32
C HIS A 16 -13.78 -3.17 -11.06
N THR A 17 -14.31 -3.20 -12.29
CA THR A 17 -14.51 -1.99 -13.10
C THR A 17 -15.90 -1.45 -12.90
N LEU A 18 -15.98 -0.22 -12.40
CA LEU A 18 -17.22 0.50 -12.22
C LEU A 18 -17.47 1.45 -13.40
N PRO A 19 -18.63 1.38 -14.08
CA PRO A 19 -18.97 2.29 -15.17
C PRO A 19 -18.86 3.77 -14.76
N GLY A 20 -18.12 4.56 -15.54
CA GLY A 20 -17.89 5.98 -15.27
C GLY A 20 -16.98 6.31 -14.08
N LYS A 21 -16.37 5.29 -13.45
CA LYS A 21 -15.45 5.48 -12.31
C LYS A 21 -14.08 4.85 -12.52
N GLY A 22 -13.99 3.79 -13.33
CA GLY A 22 -12.73 3.09 -13.63
C GLY A 22 -12.57 1.78 -12.85
N GLU A 23 -11.38 1.19 -12.96
CA GLU A 23 -11.03 -0.08 -12.32
C GLU A 23 -10.47 0.15 -10.90
N TYR A 24 -10.99 -0.62 -9.95
CA TYR A 24 -10.57 -0.61 -8.56
C TYR A 24 -9.86 -1.92 -8.21
N ALA A 25 -8.78 -1.82 -7.43
CA ALA A 25 -8.27 -2.93 -6.63
C ALA A 25 -8.95 -2.91 -5.26
N ASN A 26 -9.48 -4.05 -4.83
CA ASN A 26 -10.34 -4.16 -3.65
C ASN A 26 -9.87 -5.28 -2.74
N VAL A 27 -10.02 -5.10 -1.43
CA VAL A 27 -9.91 -6.16 -0.41
C VAL A 27 -11.08 -5.97 0.55
N ILE A 28 -11.90 -7.01 0.70
CA ILE A 28 -13.03 -7.03 1.64
C ILE A 28 -12.82 -8.18 2.61
N LYS A 29 -12.68 -7.85 3.88
CA LYS A 29 -12.53 -8.80 4.98
C LYS A 29 -13.43 -8.39 6.15
N ALA A 30 -14.67 -8.85 6.10
CA ALA A 30 -15.71 -8.46 7.04
C ALA A 30 -15.36 -8.86 8.48
N GLU A 31 -14.72 -10.02 8.66
CA GLU A 31 -14.24 -10.53 9.94
C GLU A 31 -13.14 -9.67 10.57
N GLU A 32 -12.37 -8.95 9.75
CA GLU A 32 -11.34 -8.00 10.17
C GLU A 32 -11.86 -6.55 10.20
N ASN A 33 -13.13 -6.32 9.84
CA ASN A 33 -13.74 -5.00 9.61
C ASN A 33 -12.93 -4.13 8.63
N VAL A 34 -12.38 -4.75 7.58
CA VAL A 34 -11.66 -4.04 6.51
C VAL A 34 -12.46 -4.07 5.22
N ASP A 35 -12.67 -2.88 4.68
CA ASP A 35 -13.12 -2.68 3.31
C ASP A 35 -12.20 -1.63 2.67
N PHE A 36 -11.33 -2.08 1.77
CA PHE A 36 -10.31 -1.27 1.13
C PHE A 36 -10.54 -1.22 -0.38
N HIS A 37 -10.54 0.00 -0.94
CA HIS A 37 -10.69 0.24 -2.37
C HIS A 37 -9.64 1.25 -2.84
N LEU A 38 -8.92 0.91 -3.91
CA LEU A 38 -7.96 1.79 -4.57
C LEU A 38 -8.35 1.95 -6.04
N LEU A 39 -8.75 3.16 -6.44
CA LEU A 39 -8.97 3.49 -7.85
C LEU A 39 -7.62 3.49 -8.58
N LEU A 40 -7.42 2.58 -9.52
CA LEU A 40 -6.10 2.40 -10.14
C LEU A 40 -5.70 3.60 -11.01
N SER A 41 -6.66 4.20 -11.71
CA SER A 41 -6.40 5.37 -12.56
C SER A 41 -6.00 6.63 -11.79
N SER A 42 -6.25 6.69 -10.47
CA SER A 42 -5.79 7.82 -9.64
C SER A 42 -4.36 7.64 -9.13
N VAL A 43 -3.70 6.51 -9.40
CA VAL A 43 -2.35 6.22 -8.93
C VAL A 43 -1.34 6.40 -10.05
N SER A 44 -0.51 7.45 -9.98
CA SER A 44 0.54 7.76 -10.97
C SER A 44 1.86 7.01 -10.72
N GLY A 45 2.01 6.42 -9.53
CA GLY A 45 3.25 5.75 -9.13
C GLY A 45 3.25 5.35 -7.67
N ALA A 46 4.37 4.82 -7.22
CA ALA A 46 4.60 4.49 -5.83
C ALA A 46 6.03 4.82 -5.38
N ARG A 47 6.18 5.12 -4.08
CA ARG A 47 7.46 5.23 -3.39
C ARG A 47 7.58 4.16 -2.32
N LEU A 48 8.65 3.38 -2.38
CA LEU A 48 9.00 2.39 -1.37
C LEU A 48 10.01 3.06 -0.43
N VAL A 49 9.58 3.32 0.80
CA VAL A 49 10.31 4.13 1.78
C VAL A 49 10.71 3.28 2.99
N THR A 50 12.01 3.24 3.30
CA THR A 50 12.50 2.81 4.61
C THR A 50 12.67 4.04 5.49
N GLY A 51 11.92 4.08 6.59
CA GLY A 51 11.95 5.15 7.59
C GLY A 51 12.41 4.65 8.96
N LYS A 52 12.33 5.52 9.96
CA LYS A 52 12.58 5.19 11.37
C LYS A 52 11.33 5.49 12.19
N SER A 53 10.93 4.56 13.04
CA SER A 53 9.78 4.74 13.93
C SER A 53 10.03 5.88 14.92
N MET A 54 8.98 6.64 15.27
CA MET A 54 9.04 7.62 16.36
C MET A 54 8.81 6.99 17.74
N ARG A 55 8.32 5.75 17.80
CA ARG A 55 7.99 5.02 19.04
C ARG A 55 9.09 4.07 19.51
N GLY A 56 10.24 4.05 18.84
CA GLY A 56 11.39 3.21 19.15
C GLY A 56 12.50 3.37 18.11
N ASP A 57 13.68 2.78 18.35
CA ASP A 57 14.79 2.84 17.41
C ASP A 57 14.79 1.63 16.46
N PHE A 58 13.79 1.57 15.57
CA PHE A 58 13.66 0.49 14.60
C PHE A 58 13.18 1.01 13.23
N PRO A 59 13.54 0.31 12.13
CA PRO A 59 13.15 0.71 10.79
C PRO A 59 11.67 0.45 10.52
N THR A 60 11.04 1.29 9.72
CA THR A 60 9.68 1.07 9.19
C THR A 60 9.75 0.96 7.68
N TYR A 61 8.98 0.05 7.08
CA TYR A 61 8.96 -0.16 5.64
C TYR A 61 7.57 0.17 5.09
N THR A 62 7.51 1.07 4.12
CA THR A 62 6.24 1.63 3.63
C THR A 62 6.22 1.66 2.11
N ILE A 63 5.06 1.39 1.52
CA ILE A 63 4.73 1.68 0.12
C ILE A 63 3.74 2.84 0.13
N ARG A 64 4.06 3.94 -0.55
CA ARG A 64 3.21 5.13 -0.67
C ARG A 64 2.71 5.25 -2.10
N PHE A 65 1.40 5.13 -2.31
CA PHE A 65 0.77 5.32 -3.61
C PHE A 65 0.54 6.81 -3.87
N LEU A 66 0.98 7.29 -5.03
CA LEU A 66 0.99 8.71 -5.38
C LEU A 66 -0.09 9.04 -6.40
N ASN A 67 -0.74 10.20 -6.26
CA ASN A 67 -1.61 10.76 -7.30
C ASN A 67 -0.81 11.47 -8.41
N ALA A 68 -1.50 12.09 -9.37
CA ALA A 68 -0.87 12.82 -10.48
C ALA A 68 -0.01 14.01 -9.98
N GLU A 69 -0.43 14.64 -8.89
CA GLU A 69 0.25 15.75 -8.20
C GLU A 69 1.42 15.28 -7.30
N LYS A 70 1.73 13.98 -7.29
CA LYS A 70 2.75 13.34 -6.44
C LYS A 70 2.48 13.43 -4.94
N GLU A 71 1.23 13.63 -4.56
CA GLU A 71 0.73 13.54 -3.19
C GLU A 71 0.35 12.10 -2.84
N VAL A 72 0.43 11.74 -1.57
CA VAL A 72 0.16 10.37 -1.11
C VAL A 72 -1.34 10.16 -0.93
N GLY A 73 -1.93 9.29 -1.75
CA GLY A 73 -3.34 8.91 -1.64
C GLY A 73 -3.59 7.73 -0.68
N ALA A 74 -2.64 6.81 -0.59
CA ALA A 74 -2.69 5.66 0.32
C ALA A 74 -1.28 5.22 0.73
N SER A 75 -1.15 4.62 1.91
CA SER A 75 0.11 4.03 2.39
C SER A 75 -0.14 2.63 2.94
N VAL A 76 0.74 1.70 2.59
CA VAL A 76 0.78 0.34 3.14
C VAL A 76 2.09 0.16 3.89
N PHE A 77 2.00 -0.22 5.16
CA PHE A 77 3.17 -0.48 6.00
C PHE A 77 3.37 -1.99 6.09
N VAL A 78 4.63 -2.44 6.04
CA VAL A 78 4.97 -3.74 6.60
C VAL A 78 4.75 -3.62 8.10
N MET A 79 3.82 -4.40 8.63
CA MET A 79 3.42 -4.30 10.02
C MET A 79 4.24 -5.26 10.88
N TRP A 80 4.85 -4.75 11.94
CA TRP A 80 5.53 -5.59 12.93
C TRP A 80 4.50 -6.32 13.80
N LYS A 81 4.93 -7.36 14.49
CA LYS A 81 4.07 -8.17 15.36
C LYS A 81 3.43 -7.31 16.46
N PRO A 82 2.15 -7.50 16.79
CA PRO A 82 1.49 -6.74 17.85
C PRO A 82 2.27 -6.79 19.19
N GLY A 83 2.40 -5.64 19.83
CA GLY A 83 3.11 -5.52 21.12
C GLY A 83 4.64 -5.51 21.02
N THR A 84 5.21 -5.64 19.82
CA THR A 84 6.65 -5.51 19.60
C THR A 84 7.02 -4.11 19.08
N MET A 85 8.31 -3.81 19.03
CA MET A 85 8.86 -2.56 18.50
C MET A 85 9.84 -2.89 17.36
N GLY A 86 9.29 -3.35 16.23
CA GLY A 86 10.08 -3.68 15.04
C GLY A 86 10.48 -5.14 14.88
N ASP A 87 9.84 -6.06 15.62
CA ASP A 87 9.94 -7.49 15.34
C ASP A 87 8.90 -7.88 14.29
N TYR A 88 9.36 -8.17 13.07
CA TYR A 88 8.55 -8.52 11.90
C TYR A 88 8.37 -10.03 11.78
N ASP A 89 7.33 -10.46 11.06
CA ASP A 89 7.21 -11.88 10.73
C ASP A 89 8.29 -12.30 9.72
N ASN A 90 8.70 -13.57 9.81
CA ASN A 90 9.75 -14.13 8.97
C ASN A 90 9.41 -13.91 7.48
N GLY A 91 10.36 -13.34 6.74
CA GLY A 91 10.23 -13.09 5.31
C GLY A 91 9.47 -11.81 4.92
N GLN A 92 8.82 -11.09 5.85
CA GLN A 92 8.12 -9.84 5.50
C GLN A 92 9.07 -8.75 4.99
N VAL A 93 10.19 -8.55 5.69
CA VAL A 93 11.19 -7.54 5.31
C VAL A 93 11.88 -7.96 4.00
N ASP A 94 12.22 -9.24 3.85
CA ASP A 94 12.85 -9.76 2.62
C ASP A 94 11.93 -9.63 1.40
N ALA A 95 10.62 -9.85 1.57
CA ALA A 95 9.62 -9.63 0.54
C ALA A 95 9.54 -8.14 0.15
N TYR A 96 9.58 -7.24 1.13
CA TYR A 96 9.67 -5.80 0.86
C TYR A 96 10.95 -5.43 0.09
N GLN A 97 12.11 -5.93 0.51
CA GLN A 97 13.38 -5.69 -0.20
C GLN A 97 13.37 -6.27 -1.62
N SER A 98 12.66 -7.37 -1.84
CA SER A 98 12.44 -7.94 -3.17
C SER A 98 11.58 -7.02 -4.05
N LEU A 99 10.57 -6.34 -3.49
CA LEU A 99 9.80 -5.33 -4.21
C LEU A 99 10.66 -4.11 -4.57
N VAL A 100 11.48 -3.62 -3.64
CA VAL A 100 12.43 -2.52 -3.89
C VAL A 100 13.41 -2.91 -5.00
N SER A 101 13.95 -4.12 -4.97
CA SER A 101 14.87 -4.60 -6.00
C SER A 101 14.20 -4.72 -7.38
N LYS A 102 12.90 -5.08 -7.41
CA LYS A 102 12.13 -5.25 -8.66
C LYS A 102 11.67 -3.92 -9.26
N TYR A 103 11.27 -2.96 -8.44
CA TYR A 103 10.59 -1.74 -8.90
C TYR A 103 11.37 -0.44 -8.61
N ALA A 104 12.54 -0.54 -7.99
CA ALA A 104 13.29 0.58 -7.40
C ALA A 104 12.52 1.26 -6.24
N GLU A 105 13.16 2.24 -5.60
CA GLU A 105 12.55 3.01 -4.50
C GLU A 105 11.43 3.95 -4.99
N GLU A 106 11.43 4.31 -6.27
CA GLU A 106 10.37 5.08 -6.90
C GLU A 106 10.04 4.47 -8.27
N VAL A 107 8.75 4.18 -8.48
CA VAL A 107 8.20 3.66 -9.72
C VAL A 107 7.07 4.56 -10.20
N SER A 108 7.07 4.88 -11.48
CA SER A 108 5.94 5.56 -12.14
C SER A 108 5.14 4.55 -12.96
N PHE A 109 3.82 4.66 -12.93
CA PHE A 109 2.94 3.84 -13.74
C PHE A 109 2.56 4.61 -15.00
N ALA A 110 2.53 3.92 -16.14
CA ALA A 110 1.93 4.50 -17.34
C ALA A 110 0.43 4.70 -17.06
N THR A 111 -0.10 5.88 -17.40
CA THR A 111 -1.54 6.10 -17.36
C THR A 111 -2.21 5.16 -18.34
N THR A 112 -2.95 4.18 -17.83
CA THR A 112 -3.86 3.38 -18.64
C THR A 112 -5.10 4.24 -18.88
N GLU A 113 -5.26 4.76 -20.09
CA GLU A 113 -6.55 5.30 -20.50
C GLU A 113 -7.51 4.13 -20.62
N TYR A 114 -8.54 4.10 -19.78
CA TYR A 114 -9.67 3.20 -19.96
C TYR A 114 -10.64 3.93 -20.88
N ASP A 115 -10.87 3.41 -22.08
CA ASP A 115 -11.97 3.84 -22.94
C ASP A 115 -13.29 3.57 -22.17
N ILE A 116 -13.96 4.63 -21.72
CA ILE A 116 -15.24 4.60 -21.01
C ILE A 116 -16.39 4.90 -21.97
#